data_AF-A0A7J2LYZ7-F1
#
_entry.id   AF-A0A7J2LYZ7-F1
#
_cell.length_a   1.000
_cell.length_b   1.000
_cell.length_c   1.000
_cell.angle_alpha   90.00
_cell.angle_beta   90.00
_cell.angle_gamma   90.00
#
_symmetry.space_group_name_H-M   'P 1'
#
loop_
_entity.id
_entity.type
_entity.pdbx_description
1 polymer ?
#
loop_
_entity_poly.entity_id
_entity_poly.type
_entity_poly.pdbx_seq_one_letter_code
_entity_poly.pdbx_strand_id
1 'polypeptide(L)'
;MDVVLEDPTIRARTQGVGTLDKEKAASYCVVGPVARASGLSWDVRVDRPYAAYDEVPYRIVTRSEGDVWARLAVRVEELLTSSEAIRHAVTHLPDGPIRYAVPRKMPEGEGIGIVEAPRGELLYHVISDGGDKPYRLRVRTPTLANILAACEAFVGSTIADIPMILGSIDPCFSCMDRLAFVDVSRGKRWVMTPLEIERKFGGRCRA
;
A
#
# COMPACT_ATOMS: atom_id res chain seq x y z
N MET A 1 2.80 -22.45 -8.86
CA MET A 1 3.62 -21.42 -8.18
C MET A 1 5.08 -21.60 -8.51
N ASP A 2 5.50 -22.86 -8.56
CA ASP A 2 6.87 -23.33 -8.77
C ASP A 2 7.53 -22.71 -10.00
N VAL A 3 6.78 -22.52 -11.09
CA VAL A 3 7.26 -21.83 -12.29
C VAL A 3 7.82 -20.43 -12.01
N VAL A 4 7.28 -19.67 -11.04
CA VAL A 4 7.78 -18.32 -10.73
C VAL A 4 8.82 -18.36 -9.61
N LEU A 5 8.63 -19.22 -8.61
CA LEU A 5 9.48 -19.26 -7.42
C LEU A 5 10.75 -20.11 -7.60
N GLU A 6 10.75 -21.03 -8.56
CA GLU A 6 11.87 -21.93 -8.86
C GLU A 6 12.61 -21.54 -10.15
N ASP A 7 12.08 -20.59 -10.93
CA ASP A 7 12.76 -20.13 -12.14
C ASP A 7 14.16 -19.57 -11.80
N PRO A 8 15.23 -20.15 -12.39
CA PRO A 8 16.60 -19.73 -12.09
C PRO A 8 16.90 -18.28 -12.46
N THR A 9 16.25 -17.76 -13.51
CA THR A 9 16.45 -16.39 -13.99
C THR A 9 15.83 -15.39 -13.03
N ILE A 10 14.62 -15.66 -12.56
CA ILE A 10 13.93 -14.85 -11.56
C ILE A 10 14.74 -14.85 -10.26
N ARG A 11 15.16 -16.03 -9.76
CA ARG A 11 16.00 -16.11 -8.56
C ARG A 11 17.28 -15.31 -8.69
N ALA A 12 18.01 -15.46 -9.80
CA ALA A 12 19.26 -14.74 -10.04
C ALA A 12 19.11 -13.21 -10.04
N ARG A 13 17.92 -12.68 -10.35
CA ARG A 13 17.66 -11.22 -10.40
C ARG A 13 16.95 -10.65 -9.17
N THR A 14 16.50 -11.50 -8.25
CA THR A 14 15.66 -11.07 -7.12
C THR A 14 16.22 -11.50 -5.76
N GLN A 15 16.94 -12.62 -5.70
CA GLN A 15 17.50 -13.15 -4.47
C GLN A 15 18.73 -12.33 -4.05
N GLY A 16 18.75 -11.89 -2.80
CA GLY A 16 19.81 -11.03 -2.25
C GLY A 16 19.79 -9.58 -2.76
N VAL A 17 18.77 -9.19 -3.53
CA VAL A 17 18.64 -7.84 -4.10
C VAL A 17 17.73 -6.99 -3.22
N GLY A 18 18.19 -5.79 -2.87
CA GLY A 18 17.40 -4.80 -2.12
C GLY A 18 16.93 -5.27 -0.75
N THR A 19 17.76 -6.05 -0.07
CA THR A 19 17.48 -6.63 1.24
C THR A 19 17.17 -5.56 2.28
N LEU A 20 16.09 -5.79 3.02
CA LEU A 20 15.70 -4.98 4.17
C LEU A 20 15.59 -5.91 5.38
N ASP A 21 16.48 -5.76 6.35
CA ASP A 21 16.41 -6.54 7.58
C ASP A 21 15.17 -6.13 8.42
N LYS A 22 14.80 -6.98 9.38
CA LYS A 22 13.60 -6.79 10.21
C LYS A 22 13.65 -5.50 11.04
N GLU A 23 14.82 -5.12 11.51
CA GLU A 23 15.02 -3.97 12.41
C GLU A 23 14.86 -2.66 11.64
N LYS A 24 15.49 -2.55 10.47
CA LYS A 24 15.29 -1.45 9.52
C LYS A 24 13.86 -1.40 9.02
N ALA A 25 13.28 -2.55 8.64
CA ALA A 25 11.88 -2.61 8.24
C ALA A 25 10.96 -2.01 9.32
N ALA A 26 11.19 -2.36 10.58
CA ALA A 26 10.46 -1.80 11.71
C ALA A 26 10.73 -0.30 11.89
N SER A 27 11.98 0.15 11.80
CA SER A 27 12.34 1.57 11.98
C SER A 27 11.74 2.47 10.89
N TYR A 28 11.62 1.96 9.66
CA TYR A 28 10.96 2.66 8.56
C TYR A 28 9.43 2.56 8.59
N CYS A 29 8.86 1.79 9.52
CA CYS A 29 7.41 1.55 9.62
C CYS A 29 6.82 1.05 8.28
N VAL A 30 7.53 0.13 7.60
CA VAL A 30 7.05 -0.45 6.34
C VAL A 30 5.79 -1.28 6.58
N VAL A 31 4.98 -1.44 5.54
CA VAL A 31 3.66 -2.08 5.63
C VAL A 31 3.46 -3.09 4.51
N GLY A 32 2.51 -4.01 4.71
CA GLY A 32 2.07 -4.95 3.69
C GLY A 32 3.11 -6.02 3.34
N PRO A 33 3.21 -6.41 2.05
CA PRO A 33 4.15 -7.43 1.61
C PRO A 33 5.61 -7.10 1.94
N VAL A 34 5.99 -5.81 2.00
CA VAL A 34 7.35 -5.39 2.36
C VAL A 34 7.67 -5.71 3.82
N ALA A 35 6.72 -5.45 4.72
CA ALA A 35 6.83 -5.80 6.13
C ALA A 35 6.88 -7.32 6.32
N ARG A 36 5.94 -8.02 5.69
CA ARG A 36 5.81 -9.48 5.79
C ARG A 36 6.98 -10.24 5.18
N ALA A 37 7.62 -9.69 4.14
CA ALA A 37 8.84 -10.25 3.56
C ALA A 37 10.09 -10.10 4.45
N SER A 38 10.04 -9.13 5.38
CA SER A 38 11.15 -8.80 6.29
C SER A 38 10.90 -9.37 7.71
N GLY A 39 9.97 -10.31 7.86
CA GLY A 39 9.70 -11.00 9.12
C GLY A 39 8.81 -10.25 10.12
N LEU A 40 8.11 -9.19 9.67
CA LEU A 40 7.09 -8.50 10.46
C LEU A 40 5.71 -9.11 10.19
N SER A 41 5.18 -9.88 11.15
CA SER A 41 3.82 -10.41 11.08
C SER A 41 2.81 -9.33 11.45
N TRP A 42 2.42 -8.53 10.47
CA TRP A 42 1.36 -7.52 10.61
C TRP A 42 0.44 -7.58 9.39
N ASP A 43 -0.85 -7.67 9.65
CA ASP A 43 -1.90 -7.60 8.63
C ASP A 43 -3.19 -7.05 9.26
N VAL A 44 -3.69 -5.92 8.74
CA VAL A 44 -4.88 -5.27 9.29
C VAL A 44 -6.08 -6.23 9.29
N ARG A 45 -6.20 -7.14 8.31
CA ARG A 45 -7.33 -8.07 8.22
C ARG A 45 -7.41 -9.04 9.40
N VAL A 46 -6.27 -9.36 10.00
CA VAL A 46 -6.17 -10.31 11.13
C VAL A 46 -6.02 -9.57 12.45
N ASP A 47 -5.12 -8.59 12.51
CA ASP A 47 -4.79 -7.87 13.75
C ASP A 47 -5.84 -6.83 14.12
N ARG A 48 -6.54 -6.26 13.12
CA ARG A 48 -7.65 -5.28 13.31
C ARG A 48 -8.77 -5.53 12.30
N PRO A 49 -9.49 -6.67 12.42
CA PRO A 49 -10.45 -7.10 11.43
C PRO A 49 -11.50 -6.03 11.13
N TYR A 50 -11.88 -5.94 9.86
CA TYR A 50 -12.93 -5.05 9.35
C TYR A 50 -13.82 -5.81 8.38
N ALA A 51 -15.00 -5.25 8.07
CA ALA A 51 -16.02 -5.93 7.28
C ALA A 51 -16.35 -7.30 7.89
N ALA A 52 -16.02 -8.40 7.22
CA ALA A 52 -16.26 -9.78 7.69
C ALA A 52 -14.96 -10.59 7.80
N TYR A 53 -13.79 -9.93 7.90
CA TYR A 53 -12.50 -10.63 8.02
C TYR A 53 -12.30 -11.35 9.38
N ASP A 54 -13.15 -11.06 10.37
CA ASP A 54 -13.28 -11.81 11.62
C ASP A 54 -14.02 -13.15 11.45
N GLU A 55 -14.80 -13.30 10.37
CA GLU A 55 -15.55 -14.53 10.04
C GLU A 55 -14.89 -15.34 8.92
N VAL A 56 -13.98 -14.73 8.15
CA VAL A 56 -13.30 -15.37 7.01
C VAL A 56 -11.91 -15.86 7.45
N PRO A 57 -11.58 -17.15 7.32
CA PRO A 57 -10.26 -17.64 7.67
C PRO A 57 -9.21 -17.01 6.75
N TYR A 58 -8.27 -16.27 7.35
CA TYR A 58 -7.17 -15.63 6.66
C TYR A 58 -5.86 -15.92 7.38
N ARG A 59 -4.84 -16.35 6.64
CA ARG A 59 -3.51 -16.66 7.18
C ARG A 59 -2.50 -15.60 6.74
N ILE A 60 -1.78 -15.03 7.70
CA ILE A 60 -0.68 -14.12 7.40
C ILE A 60 0.50 -14.92 6.81
N VAL A 61 0.91 -14.56 5.60
CA VAL A 61 2.11 -15.11 4.95
C VAL A 61 3.30 -14.28 5.36
N THR A 62 4.36 -14.90 5.86
CA THR A 62 5.61 -14.20 6.21
C THR A 62 6.84 -14.92 5.66
N ARG A 63 7.88 -14.12 5.45
CA ARG A 63 9.23 -14.50 5.01
C ARG A 63 10.23 -13.67 5.82
N SER A 64 11.50 -14.04 5.83
CA SER A 64 12.52 -13.38 6.68
C SER A 64 13.72 -12.87 5.90
N GLU A 65 13.80 -13.18 4.61
CA GLU A 65 14.94 -12.88 3.76
C GLU A 65 14.99 -11.38 3.39
N GLY A 66 13.85 -10.67 3.39
CA GLY A 66 13.78 -9.21 3.24
C GLY A 66 14.10 -8.65 1.84
N ASP A 67 14.53 -9.52 0.92
CA ASP A 67 14.91 -9.19 -0.46
C ASP A 67 13.70 -9.12 -1.41
N VAL A 68 13.97 -8.76 -2.68
CA VAL A 68 12.94 -8.71 -3.72
C VAL A 68 12.28 -10.07 -3.91
N TRP A 69 13.03 -11.17 -3.82
CA TRP A 69 12.49 -12.52 -3.96
C TRP A 69 11.47 -12.85 -2.86
N ALA A 70 11.77 -12.54 -1.59
CA ALA A 70 10.84 -12.74 -0.49
C ALA A 70 9.54 -11.94 -0.66
N ARG A 71 9.64 -10.70 -1.15
CA ARG A 71 8.45 -9.87 -1.46
C ARG A 71 7.61 -10.48 -2.56
N LEU A 72 8.25 -11.05 -3.59
CA LEU A 72 7.56 -11.79 -4.65
C LEU A 72 6.89 -13.05 -4.11
N ALA A 73 7.61 -13.85 -3.31
CA ALA A 73 7.10 -15.06 -2.69
C ALA A 73 5.86 -14.80 -1.81
N VAL A 74 5.94 -13.79 -0.93
CA VAL A 74 4.80 -13.37 -0.10
C VAL A 74 3.57 -13.05 -0.95
N ARG A 75 3.72 -12.25 -2.02
CA ARG A 75 2.59 -11.90 -2.90
C ARG A 75 2.00 -13.12 -3.60
N VAL A 76 2.86 -14.01 -4.09
CA VAL A 76 2.43 -15.23 -4.77
C VAL A 76 1.63 -16.10 -3.79
N GLU A 77 2.11 -16.28 -2.56
CA GLU A 77 1.44 -17.05 -1.50
C GLU A 77 0.14 -16.39 -0.99
N GLU A 78 0.09 -15.06 -0.96
CA GLU A 78 -1.13 -14.32 -0.66
C GLU A 78 -2.22 -14.53 -1.70
N LEU A 79 -1.89 -14.83 -2.97
CA LEU A 79 -2.90 -15.17 -3.99
C LEU A 79 -3.64 -16.47 -3.64
N LEU A 80 -2.93 -17.47 -3.10
CA LEU A 80 -3.58 -18.70 -2.65
C LEU A 80 -4.46 -18.46 -1.43
N THR A 81 -3.92 -17.77 -0.43
CA THR A 81 -4.69 -17.42 0.78
C THR A 81 -5.93 -16.59 0.42
N SER A 82 -5.82 -15.69 -0.55
CA SER A 82 -6.95 -14.92 -1.07
C SER A 82 -7.96 -15.81 -1.80
N SER A 83 -7.50 -16.81 -2.57
CA SER A 83 -8.39 -17.78 -3.22
C SER A 83 -9.16 -18.62 -2.21
N GLU A 84 -8.51 -19.06 -1.13
CA GLU A 84 -9.15 -19.79 -0.03
C GLU A 84 -10.22 -18.93 0.67
N ALA A 85 -9.87 -17.68 1.01
CA ALA A 85 -10.80 -16.71 1.60
C ALA A 85 -12.02 -16.45 0.70
N ILE A 86 -11.81 -16.30 -0.61
CA ILE A 86 -12.91 -16.11 -1.59
C ILE A 86 -13.81 -17.35 -1.63
N ARG A 87 -13.25 -18.57 -1.67
CA ARG A 87 -14.04 -19.81 -1.66
C ARG A 87 -14.86 -19.93 -0.38
N HIS A 88 -14.27 -19.59 0.77
CA HIS A 88 -14.99 -19.57 2.04
C HIS A 88 -16.14 -18.56 2.01
N ALA A 89 -15.88 -17.32 1.59
CA ALA A 89 -16.90 -16.27 1.51
C ALA A 89 -18.06 -16.64 0.58
N VAL A 90 -17.79 -17.28 -0.56
CA VAL A 90 -18.84 -17.73 -1.51
C VAL A 90 -19.69 -18.85 -0.92
N THR A 91 -19.09 -19.77 -0.16
CA THR A 91 -19.79 -20.93 0.42
C THR A 91 -20.59 -20.58 1.68
N HIS A 92 -20.25 -19.48 2.34
CA HIS A 92 -20.89 -19.02 3.59
C HIS A 92 -21.59 -17.67 3.40
N LEU A 93 -21.90 -17.27 2.18
CA LEU A 93 -22.51 -15.98 1.89
C LEU A 93 -23.93 -15.92 2.50
N PRO A 94 -24.20 -15.02 3.46
CA PRO A 94 -25.54 -14.90 4.02
C PRO A 94 -26.47 -14.19 3.03
N ASP A 95 -27.75 -14.56 3.08
CA ASP A 95 -28.80 -13.78 2.43
C ASP A 95 -29.06 -12.47 3.19
N GLY A 96 -29.51 -11.44 2.47
CA GLY A 96 -29.89 -10.16 3.09
C GLY A 96 -29.77 -8.95 2.17
N PRO A 97 -30.07 -7.75 2.70
CA PRO A 97 -29.91 -6.51 1.95
C PRO A 97 -28.42 -6.21 1.71
N ILE A 98 -28.05 -5.99 0.44
CA ILE A 98 -26.68 -5.66 0.02
C ILE A 98 -26.35 -4.17 0.09
N ARG A 99 -27.30 -3.33 0.52
CA ARG A 99 -27.15 -1.87 0.60
C ARG A 99 -27.85 -1.33 1.84
N TYR A 100 -27.19 -0.39 2.50
CA TYR A 100 -27.76 0.40 3.58
C TYR A 100 -27.84 1.86 3.16
N ALA A 101 -28.89 2.57 3.61
CA ALA A 101 -29.06 3.99 3.35
C ALA A 101 -28.12 4.80 4.26
N VAL A 102 -27.09 5.41 3.68
CA VAL A 102 -26.16 6.28 4.40
C VAL A 102 -26.68 7.72 4.35
N PRO A 103 -26.71 8.46 5.49
CA PRO A 103 -27.13 9.85 5.49
C PRO A 103 -26.20 10.72 4.63
N ARG A 104 -26.76 11.69 3.90
CA ARG A 104 -25.96 12.62 3.07
C ARG A 104 -25.11 13.59 3.87
N LYS A 105 -25.55 13.93 5.08
CA LYS A 105 -24.81 14.76 6.02
C LYS A 105 -24.22 13.87 7.09
N MET A 106 -22.91 13.95 7.26
CA MET A 106 -22.25 13.26 8.36
C MET A 106 -22.31 14.14 9.60
N PRO A 107 -22.37 13.55 10.81
CA PRO A 107 -22.24 14.31 12.04
C PRO A 107 -20.86 14.99 12.12
N GLU A 108 -20.80 16.10 12.86
CA GLU A 108 -19.52 16.72 13.24
C GLU A 108 -18.65 15.72 14.00
N GLY A 109 -17.38 15.61 13.61
CA GLY A 109 -16.45 14.71 14.27
C GLY A 109 -15.28 14.26 13.40
N GLU A 110 -14.57 13.27 13.93
CA GLU A 110 -13.37 12.69 13.32
C GLU A 110 -13.56 11.17 13.19
N GLY A 111 -13.13 10.63 12.04
CA GLY A 111 -13.16 9.20 11.75
C GLY A 111 -11.84 8.72 11.16
N ILE A 112 -11.42 7.52 11.56
CA ILE A 112 -10.24 6.85 11.02
C ILE A 112 -10.68 5.50 10.47
N GLY A 113 -10.40 5.25 9.19
CA GLY A 113 -10.58 3.96 8.53
C GLY A 113 -9.22 3.39 8.14
N ILE A 114 -8.92 2.17 8.60
CA ILE A 114 -7.68 1.45 8.26
C ILE A 114 -8.08 0.16 7.57
N VAL A 115 -7.49 -0.11 6.41
CA VAL A 115 -7.73 -1.35 5.64
C VAL A 115 -6.41 -1.88 5.09
N GLU A 116 -6.36 -3.19 4.82
CA GLU A 116 -5.21 -3.81 4.15
C GLU A 116 -5.43 -3.75 2.63
N ALA A 117 -4.78 -2.80 1.96
CA ALA A 117 -4.71 -2.82 0.50
C ALA A 117 -3.70 -3.88 0.04
N PRO A 118 -3.70 -4.31 -1.24
CA PRO A 118 -2.72 -5.29 -1.74
C PRO A 118 -1.24 -4.85 -1.62
N ARG A 119 -0.99 -3.56 -1.37
CA ARG A 119 0.34 -2.99 -1.16
C ARG A 119 0.68 -2.77 0.33
N GLY A 120 -0.28 -3.00 1.22
CA GLY A 120 -0.18 -2.82 2.66
C GLY A 120 -1.26 -1.94 3.27
N GLU A 121 -1.03 -1.57 4.53
CA GLU A 121 -1.93 -0.74 5.32
C GLU A 121 -2.22 0.61 4.66
N LEU A 122 -3.51 0.88 4.47
CA LEU A 122 -4.06 2.12 3.92
C LEU A 122 -4.93 2.78 4.98
N LEU A 123 -4.59 4.03 5.32
CA LEU A 123 -5.29 4.80 6.35
C LEU A 123 -5.96 6.03 5.75
N TYR A 124 -7.27 6.15 6.00
CA TYR A 124 -8.07 7.32 5.74
C TYR A 124 -8.41 8.00 7.06
N HIS A 125 -8.08 9.27 7.17
CA HIS A 125 -8.41 10.12 8.29
C HIS A 125 -9.32 11.25 7.79
N VAL A 126 -10.53 11.30 8.31
CA VAL A 126 -11.58 12.22 7.87
C VAL A 126 -12.05 13.06 9.05
N ILE A 127 -12.18 14.37 8.82
CA ILE A 127 -12.82 15.31 9.74
C ILE A 127 -14.05 15.87 9.02
N SER A 128 -15.19 15.89 9.72
CA SER A 128 -16.46 16.45 9.24
C SER A 128 -16.91 17.60 10.13
N ASP A 129 -17.45 18.63 9.51
CA ASP A 129 -18.05 19.84 10.10
C ASP A 129 -19.58 19.82 10.00
N GLY A 130 -20.20 18.64 9.86
CA GLY A 130 -21.66 18.53 9.70
C GLY A 130 -22.15 18.71 8.25
N GLY A 131 -21.23 18.98 7.31
CA GLY A 131 -21.50 19.20 5.90
C GLY A 131 -21.81 17.93 5.10
N ASP A 132 -22.05 18.13 3.80
CA ASP A 132 -22.18 17.08 2.78
C ASP A 132 -20.81 16.66 2.19
N LYS A 133 -19.73 17.31 2.62
CA LYS A 133 -18.36 17.09 2.17
C LYS A 133 -17.44 16.93 3.38
N PRO A 134 -16.34 16.17 3.26
CA PRO A 134 -15.34 16.12 4.31
C PRO A 134 -14.67 17.49 4.44
N TYR A 135 -14.61 18.02 5.67
CA TYR A 135 -13.85 19.24 5.97
C TYR A 135 -12.36 19.01 5.71
N ARG A 136 -11.84 17.86 6.13
CA ARG A 136 -10.47 17.43 5.84
C ARG A 136 -10.41 15.93 5.58
N LEU A 137 -9.68 15.55 4.55
CA LEU A 137 -9.33 14.16 4.28
C LEU A 137 -7.80 14.05 4.18
N ARG A 138 -7.22 13.19 5.02
CA ARG A 138 -5.82 12.80 4.95
C ARG A 138 -5.74 11.31 4.63
N VAL A 139 -5.06 10.98 3.54
CA VAL A 139 -4.81 9.59 3.14
C VAL A 139 -3.32 9.28 3.35
N ARG A 140 -3.01 8.20 4.06
CA ARG A 140 -1.68 7.59 4.11
C ARG A 140 -1.73 6.33 3.25
N THR A 141 -1.12 6.41 2.07
CA THR A 141 -1.05 5.30 1.13
C THR A 141 0.13 4.39 1.43
N PRO A 142 0.05 3.08 1.15
CA PRO A 142 1.12 2.12 1.47
C PRO A 142 2.45 2.48 0.79
N THR A 143 2.40 2.97 -0.45
CA THR A 143 3.59 3.41 -1.19
C THR A 143 4.35 4.51 -0.45
N LEU A 144 3.67 5.45 0.21
CA LEU A 144 4.33 6.50 0.99
C LEU A 144 5.12 5.93 2.18
N ALA A 145 4.59 4.88 2.83
CA ALA A 145 5.28 4.23 3.94
C ALA A 145 6.50 3.43 3.44
N ASN A 146 6.38 2.78 2.28
CA ASN A 146 7.40 1.86 1.78
C ASN A 146 8.50 2.54 0.93
N ILE A 147 8.24 3.70 0.30
CA ILE A 147 9.19 4.34 -0.63
C ILE A 147 10.50 4.75 0.05
N LEU A 148 10.45 5.18 1.32
CA LEU A 148 11.65 5.58 2.06
C LEU A 148 12.55 4.37 2.37
N ALA A 149 11.95 3.22 2.67
CA ALA A 149 12.69 1.98 2.85
C ALA A 149 13.28 1.46 1.52
N ALA A 150 12.62 1.73 0.39
CA ALA A 150 13.20 1.42 -0.91
C ALA A 150 14.46 2.26 -1.21
N CYS A 151 14.52 3.51 -0.75
CA CYS A 151 15.73 4.33 -0.85
C CYS A 151 16.91 3.71 -0.10
N GLU A 152 16.66 3.16 1.10
CA GLU A 152 17.68 2.43 1.87
C GLU A 152 18.15 1.18 1.09
N ALA A 153 17.22 0.42 0.51
CA ALA A 153 17.54 -0.76 -0.29
C ALA A 153 18.36 -0.46 -1.56
N PHE A 154 18.32 0.76 -2.08
CA PHE A 154 19.18 1.17 -3.20
C PHE A 154 20.65 1.33 -2.80
N VAL A 155 20.94 1.62 -1.53
CA VAL A 155 22.31 1.84 -1.06
C VAL A 155 23.10 0.53 -1.13
N GLY A 156 24.15 0.50 -1.95
CA GLY A 156 24.97 -0.70 -2.17
C GLY A 156 24.47 -1.64 -3.28
N SER A 157 23.32 -1.36 -3.89
CA SER A 157 22.79 -2.10 -5.04
C SER A 157 23.33 -1.56 -6.38
N THR A 158 23.25 -2.36 -7.44
CA THR A 158 23.67 -1.92 -8.78
C THR A 158 22.56 -1.14 -9.48
N ILE A 159 22.91 -0.36 -10.52
CA ILE A 159 21.91 0.37 -11.33
C ILE A 159 20.87 -0.57 -11.95
N ALA A 160 21.28 -1.80 -12.29
CA ALA A 160 20.41 -2.81 -12.88
C ALA A 160 19.36 -3.34 -11.88
N ASP A 161 19.57 -3.15 -10.58
CA ASP A 161 18.69 -3.62 -9.51
C ASP A 161 17.61 -2.61 -9.14
N ILE A 162 17.80 -1.33 -9.47
CA ILE A 162 16.85 -0.25 -9.17
C ILE A 162 15.42 -0.61 -9.61
N PRO A 163 15.18 -1.08 -10.86
CA PRO A 163 13.82 -1.43 -11.28
C PRO A 163 13.24 -2.61 -10.51
N MET A 164 14.06 -3.57 -10.06
CA MET A 164 13.60 -4.73 -9.28
C MET A 164 13.19 -4.32 -7.87
N ILE A 165 14.02 -3.51 -7.22
CA ILE A 165 13.76 -2.98 -5.89
C ILE A 165 12.51 -2.10 -5.90
N LEU A 166 12.44 -1.16 -6.85
CA LEU A 166 11.29 -0.26 -7.00
C LEU A 166 10.02 -1.03 -7.40
N GLY A 167 10.12 -1.99 -8.31
CA GLY A 167 8.97 -2.81 -8.72
C GLY A 167 8.44 -3.69 -7.57
N SER A 168 9.32 -4.19 -6.70
CA SER A 168 8.94 -5.08 -5.59
C SER A 168 7.98 -4.44 -4.58
N ILE A 169 8.09 -3.12 -4.39
CA ILE A 169 7.19 -2.37 -3.50
C ILE A 169 5.83 -2.07 -4.15
N ASP A 170 5.66 -2.31 -5.45
CA ASP A 170 4.48 -1.99 -6.26
C ASP A 170 4.02 -0.53 -6.06
N PRO A 171 4.83 0.46 -6.48
CA PRO A 171 4.58 1.84 -6.17
C PRO A 171 3.44 2.38 -7.06
N CYS A 172 2.35 2.77 -6.42
CA CYS A 172 1.33 3.58 -7.08
C CYS A 172 1.72 5.05 -6.97
N PHE A 173 2.39 5.60 -8.00
CA PHE A 173 2.78 7.01 -8.01
C PHE A 173 1.57 7.93 -7.90
N SER A 174 0.46 7.62 -8.57
CA SER A 174 -0.79 8.38 -8.46
C SER A 174 -1.35 8.44 -7.04
N CYS A 175 -1.10 7.40 -6.23
CA CYS A 175 -1.53 7.31 -4.84
C CYS A 175 -0.57 8.05 -3.89
N MET A 176 0.69 8.22 -4.30
CA MET A 176 1.72 8.93 -3.54
C MET A 176 1.75 10.41 -3.90
N ASP A 177 1.24 10.77 -5.09
CA ASP A 177 1.46 12.09 -5.67
C ASP A 177 0.90 13.19 -4.76
N ARG A 178 1.82 14.02 -4.29
CA ARG A 178 1.56 15.25 -3.57
C ARG A 178 2.42 16.29 -4.27
N LEU A 179 1.84 16.97 -5.24
CA LEU A 179 2.53 17.89 -6.14
C LEU A 179 3.20 19.02 -5.34
N ALA A 180 4.52 18.95 -5.22
CA ALA A 180 5.35 20.02 -4.70
C ALA A 180 6.17 20.59 -5.85
N PHE A 181 5.92 21.86 -6.19
CA PHE A 181 6.69 22.60 -7.16
C PHE A 181 7.94 23.16 -6.48
N VAL A 182 9.08 22.95 -7.12
CA VAL A 182 10.37 23.49 -6.68
C VAL A 182 10.96 24.30 -7.82
N ASP A 183 11.05 25.60 -7.63
CA ASP A 183 11.81 26.49 -8.51
C ASP A 183 13.28 26.44 -8.10
N VAL A 184 14.07 25.67 -8.85
CA VAL A 184 15.49 25.44 -8.60
C VAL A 184 16.31 26.73 -8.75
N SER A 185 15.88 27.66 -9.61
CA SER A 185 16.58 28.93 -9.83
C SER A 185 16.38 29.92 -8.69
N ARG A 186 15.21 29.87 -8.03
CA ARG A 186 14.82 30.78 -6.95
C ARG A 186 14.83 30.16 -5.56
N GLY A 187 15.18 28.87 -5.43
CA GLY A 187 15.15 28.13 -4.18
C GLY A 187 13.77 28.06 -3.52
N LYS A 188 12.69 28.22 -4.29
CA LYS A 188 11.32 28.33 -3.77
C LYS A 188 10.59 27.01 -3.91
N ARG A 189 10.08 26.46 -2.81
CA ARG A 189 9.21 25.27 -2.80
C ARG A 189 7.80 25.67 -2.40
N TRP A 190 6.80 25.23 -3.16
CA TRP A 190 5.39 25.38 -2.80
C TRP A 190 4.59 24.15 -3.23
N VAL A 191 3.51 23.84 -2.53
CA VAL A 191 2.59 22.75 -2.87
C VAL A 191 1.39 23.36 -3.58
N MET A 192 0.97 22.81 -4.72
CA MET A 192 -0.29 23.22 -5.37
C MET A 192 -1.17 22.01 -5.55
N THR A 193 -2.46 22.20 -5.31
CA THR A 193 -3.50 21.23 -5.66
C THR A 193 -3.71 21.20 -7.18
N PRO A 194 -4.24 20.09 -7.74
CA PRO A 194 -4.62 20.01 -9.15
C PRO A 194 -5.53 21.16 -9.62
N LEU A 195 -6.45 21.61 -8.77
CA LEU A 195 -7.34 22.76 -9.02
C LEU A 195 -6.59 24.10 -9.12
N GLU A 196 -5.59 24.32 -8.27
CA GLU A 196 -4.75 25.52 -8.32
C GLU A 196 -3.86 25.52 -9.56
N ILE A 197 -3.43 24.34 -10.03
CA ILE A 197 -2.68 24.20 -11.29
C ILE A 197 -3.58 24.54 -12.48
N GLU A 198 -4.79 23.98 -12.52
CA GLU A 198 -5.76 24.26 -13.59
C GLU A 198 -6.13 25.76 -13.63
N ARG A 199 -6.34 26.40 -12.46
CA ARG A 199 -6.57 27.85 -12.36
C ARG A 199 -5.38 28.69 -12.79
N LYS A 200 -4.15 28.27 -12.50
CA LYS A 200 -2.94 29.09 -12.72
C LYS A 200 -2.33 28.92 -14.10
N PHE A 201 -2.44 27.73 -14.69
CA PHE A 201 -1.78 27.38 -15.96
C PHE A 201 -2.76 27.03 -17.09
N GLY A 202 -4.07 27.05 -16.84
CA GLY A 202 -5.10 27.22 -17.88
C GLY A 202 -5.17 26.13 -18.96
N GLY A 203 -4.64 24.93 -18.72
CA GLY A 203 -4.69 23.82 -19.65
C GLY A 203 -5.76 22.83 -19.26
N ARG A 204 -6.85 22.72 -20.04
CA ARG A 204 -7.66 21.50 -20.08
C ARG A 204 -6.72 20.36 -20.47
N CYS A 205 -6.28 19.57 -19.50
CA CYS A 205 -5.61 18.30 -19.79
C CYS A 205 -6.70 17.40 -20.41
N ARG A 206 -6.83 17.44 -21.73
CA ARG A 206 -7.60 16.42 -22.45
C ARG A 206 -6.87 15.11 -22.21
N ALA A 207 -7.59 14.14 -21.64
CA ALA A 207 -7.18 12.75 -21.61
C ALA A 207 -6.88 12.25 -23.04
#